data_AF-A0AAE6XSI0-F1
#
_entry.id   AF-A0AAE6XSI0-F1
#
_cell.length_a   1.000
_cell.length_b   1.000
_cell.length_c   1.000
_cell.angle_alpha   90.00
_cell.angle_beta   90.00
_cell.angle_gamma   90.00
#
_symmetry.space_group_name_H-M   'P 1'
#
loop_
_entity.id
_entity.type
_entity.pdbx_description
1 polymer ?
#
loop_
_entity_poly.entity_id
_entity_poly.type
_entity_poly.pdbx_seq_one_letter_code
_entity_poly.pdbx_strand_id
1 'polypeptide(L)'
;MVVALSFEAVVQINLEFGGRGAGVRDANGVHAAVGRAFNGFGGVDPYPSTFDKAAALMHGLATTQYFHDGNKRTAFLSAVAFLELNGVVLGVVEPVEAEVFTLAVAAGAVETSRVAEWFRSVHERRQRGSAVDPRIEYLMLVGHVEEHGFLTDWYGVGIAGKVVDPRGAKPPYAEPVFVCGKIHWREEDMVYGHVLAISVVPRDPGSMNPPRRNNARHELAPPVRGGHEHHPEGLMPSTFQFQVAPQIMVPGDLVVEVRLDSVLVGSLPFKVTFATISD
;
A
#
# COMPACT_ATOMS: atom_id res chain seq x y z
N MET A 1 23.95 0.34 -9.11
CA MET A 1 24.60 1.15 -8.06
C MET A 1 23.51 2.00 -7.43
N VAL A 2 23.34 1.95 -6.11
CA VAL A 2 22.34 2.78 -5.40
C VAL A 2 22.97 4.16 -5.15
N VAL A 3 22.25 5.22 -5.51
CA VAL A 3 22.62 6.61 -5.25
C VAL A 3 21.95 7.04 -3.95
N ALA A 4 22.74 7.23 -2.90
CA ALA A 4 22.24 7.69 -1.61
C ALA A 4 21.76 9.15 -1.68
N LEU A 5 20.72 9.47 -0.92
CA LEU A 5 20.29 10.86 -0.72
C LEU A 5 21.17 11.52 0.34
N SER A 6 21.79 12.65 0.01
CA SER A 6 22.71 13.33 0.95
C SER A 6 21.97 14.08 2.05
N PHE A 7 22.69 14.41 3.12
CA PHE A 7 22.18 15.29 4.18
C PHE A 7 21.69 16.62 3.62
N GLU A 8 22.47 17.24 2.75
CA GLU A 8 22.17 18.54 2.14
C GLU A 8 20.87 18.48 1.32
N ALA A 9 20.64 17.38 0.59
CA ALA A 9 19.41 17.18 -0.16
C ALA A 9 18.19 17.08 0.78
N VAL A 10 18.31 16.35 1.90
CA VAL A 10 17.23 16.27 2.91
C VAL A 10 16.95 17.63 3.53
N VAL A 11 17.98 18.41 3.85
CA VAL A 11 17.84 19.78 4.37
C VAL A 11 17.16 20.68 3.34
N GLN A 12 17.57 20.60 2.08
CA GLN A 12 16.98 21.40 1.00
C GLN A 12 15.50 21.09 0.81
N ILE A 13 15.11 19.80 0.85
CA ILE A 13 13.70 19.38 0.83
C ILE A 13 12.92 20.02 1.99
N ASN A 14 13.50 20.09 3.20
CA ASN A 14 12.84 20.78 4.31
C ASN A 14 12.73 22.30 4.07
N LEU A 15 13.79 22.95 3.58
CA LEU A 15 13.76 24.38 3.30
C LEU A 15 12.67 24.75 2.27
N GLU A 16 12.44 23.88 1.29
CA GLU A 16 11.48 24.12 0.23
C GLU A 16 10.04 23.74 0.60
N PHE A 17 9.84 22.66 1.37
CA PHE A 17 8.51 22.10 1.65
C PHE A 17 8.09 22.09 3.13
N GLY A 18 8.98 22.52 4.03
CA GLY A 18 8.77 22.54 5.48
C GLY A 18 7.77 23.61 5.94
N GLY A 19 7.55 24.65 5.13
CA GLY A 19 6.65 25.76 5.44
C GLY A 19 7.37 26.91 6.16
N ARG A 20 6.61 27.76 6.87
CA ARG A 20 7.15 28.99 7.49
C ARG A 20 8.21 28.73 8.57
N GLY A 21 8.18 27.56 9.20
CA GLY A 21 9.15 27.13 10.21
C GLY A 21 10.24 26.20 9.69
N ALA A 22 10.47 26.14 8.37
CA ALA A 22 11.52 25.31 7.80
C ALA A 22 12.90 25.66 8.37
N GLY A 23 13.72 24.64 8.56
CA GLY A 23 15.05 24.77 9.15
C GLY A 23 15.42 23.56 10.02
N VAL A 24 16.70 23.24 10.00
CA VAL A 24 17.28 22.16 10.81
C VAL A 24 17.30 22.57 12.28
N ARG A 25 16.70 21.75 13.15
CA ARG A 25 16.78 21.87 14.61
C ARG A 25 17.93 21.03 15.16
N ASP A 26 18.13 19.85 14.61
CA ASP A 26 19.17 18.89 15.02
C ASP A 26 19.84 18.25 13.80
N ALA A 27 21.01 18.80 13.43
CA ALA A 27 21.77 18.32 12.28
C ALA A 27 22.34 16.90 12.50
N ASN A 28 22.74 16.57 13.73
CA ASN A 28 23.30 15.26 14.05
C ASN A 28 22.22 14.17 13.92
N GLY A 29 21.00 14.47 14.35
CA GLY A 29 19.85 13.61 14.16
C GLY A 29 19.55 13.31 12.68
N VAL A 30 19.58 14.34 11.82
CA VAL A 30 19.41 14.13 10.37
C VAL A 30 20.54 13.28 9.80
N HIS A 31 21.79 13.55 10.15
CA HIS A 31 22.93 12.73 9.73
C HIS A 31 22.79 11.26 10.18
N ALA A 32 22.32 11.02 11.39
CA ALA A 32 22.08 9.67 11.90
C ALA A 32 20.96 8.95 11.12
N ALA A 33 19.87 9.65 10.78
CA ALA A 33 18.78 9.07 9.99
C ALA A 33 19.22 8.71 8.57
N VAL A 34 19.97 9.59 7.91
CA VAL A 34 20.56 9.34 6.58
C VAL A 34 21.57 8.18 6.66
N GLY A 35 22.47 8.22 7.64
CA GLY A 35 23.46 7.18 7.86
C GLY A 35 22.83 5.81 8.12
N ARG A 36 21.76 5.74 8.91
CA ARG A 36 21.02 4.49 9.17
C ARG A 36 20.51 3.86 7.88
N ALA A 37 20.00 4.65 6.93
CA ALA A 37 19.44 4.11 5.68
C ALA A 37 20.52 3.59 4.71
N PHE A 38 21.70 4.21 4.70
CA PHE A 38 22.70 3.99 3.65
C PHE A 38 23.99 3.31 4.11
N ASN A 39 24.28 3.27 5.41
CA ASN A 39 25.50 2.68 5.94
C ASN A 39 25.24 1.29 6.52
N GLY A 40 26.07 0.32 6.12
CA GLY A 40 26.15 -1.00 6.75
C GLY A 40 27.27 -1.08 7.79
N PHE A 41 27.28 -2.17 8.57
CA PHE A 41 28.38 -2.50 9.48
C PHE A 41 28.90 -3.90 9.18
N GLY A 42 30.22 -4.08 9.21
CA GLY A 42 30.84 -5.39 8.97
C GLY A 42 30.59 -5.97 7.57
N GLY A 43 30.33 -5.12 6.56
CA GLY A 43 30.01 -5.56 5.20
C GLY A 43 28.56 -6.02 4.99
N VAL A 44 27.72 -5.93 6.02
CA VAL A 44 26.29 -6.26 5.93
C VAL A 44 25.48 -4.97 5.79
N ASP A 45 24.71 -4.89 4.71
CA ASP A 45 23.74 -3.82 4.50
C ASP A 45 22.41 -4.20 5.17
N PRO A 46 21.96 -3.48 6.22
CA PRO A 46 20.70 -3.79 6.89
C PRO A 46 19.47 -3.53 6.01
N TYR A 47 19.62 -2.78 4.91
CA TYR A 47 18.53 -2.41 4.00
C TYR A 47 18.95 -2.71 2.56
N PRO A 48 18.83 -3.97 2.11
CA PRO A 48 19.42 -4.43 0.85
C PRO A 48 18.72 -3.91 -0.41
N SER A 49 17.42 -3.58 -0.35
CA SER A 49 16.68 -3.02 -1.50
C SER A 49 16.51 -1.50 -1.41
N THR A 50 16.25 -0.85 -2.55
CA THR A 50 15.91 0.58 -2.61
C THR A 50 14.65 0.88 -1.79
N PHE A 51 13.66 0.00 -1.77
CA PHE A 51 12.48 0.18 -0.93
C PHE A 51 12.81 0.14 0.57
N ASP A 52 13.71 -0.76 1.00
CA ASP A 52 14.13 -0.88 2.40
C ASP A 52 14.88 0.38 2.86
N LYS A 53 15.72 0.94 1.98
CA LYS A 53 16.47 2.17 2.26
C LYS A 53 15.54 3.39 2.34
N ALA A 54 14.57 3.49 1.43
CA ALA A 54 13.56 4.54 1.46
C ALA A 54 12.72 4.48 2.74
N ALA A 55 12.33 3.27 3.15
CA ALA A 55 11.61 3.03 4.39
C ALA A 55 12.42 3.41 5.63
N ALA A 56 13.70 3.02 5.69
CA ALA A 56 14.58 3.34 6.79
C ALA A 56 14.77 4.86 6.95
N LEU A 57 14.90 5.57 5.82
CA LEU A 57 15.00 7.03 5.77
C LEU A 57 13.70 7.71 6.24
N MET A 58 12.55 7.31 5.67
CA MET A 58 11.24 7.85 6.05
C MET A 58 10.98 7.65 7.54
N HIS A 59 11.17 6.43 8.05
CA HIS A 59 10.93 6.10 9.45
C HIS A 59 11.82 6.94 10.38
N GLY A 60 13.13 7.04 10.08
CA GLY A 60 14.09 7.78 10.91
C GLY A 60 13.80 9.28 11.00
N LEU A 61 13.22 9.87 9.95
CA LEU A 61 12.86 11.29 9.91
C LEU A 61 11.43 11.57 10.41
N ALA A 62 10.48 10.66 10.19
CA ALA A 62 9.07 10.86 10.54
C ALA A 62 8.78 10.68 12.04
N THR A 63 9.50 9.77 12.69
CA THR A 63 9.34 9.44 14.13
C THR A 63 10.09 10.39 15.07
N THR A 64 10.77 11.39 14.50
CA THR A 64 11.65 12.31 15.21
C THR A 64 11.27 13.76 14.90
N GLN A 65 11.95 14.70 15.55
CA GLN A 65 11.72 16.13 15.34
C GLN A 65 13.04 16.84 15.00
N TYR A 66 13.75 16.38 13.97
CA TYR A 66 15.04 16.97 13.60
C TYR A 66 14.95 18.34 12.91
N PHE A 67 13.75 18.73 12.48
CA PHE A 67 13.44 20.04 11.90
C PHE A 67 12.51 20.83 12.82
N HIS A 68 12.57 22.16 12.72
CA HIS A 68 11.68 23.06 13.46
C HIS A 68 10.21 22.89 13.04
N ASP A 69 9.97 22.66 11.75
CA ASP A 69 8.67 22.30 11.20
C ASP A 69 8.85 21.36 9.99
N GLY A 70 7.76 20.70 9.58
CA GLY A 70 7.73 19.91 8.35
C GLY A 70 8.29 18.50 8.46
N ASN A 71 8.68 18.01 9.64
CA ASN A 71 9.32 16.69 9.83
C ASN A 71 8.68 15.55 9.02
N LYS A 72 7.36 15.35 9.17
CA LYS A 72 6.59 14.33 8.44
C LYS A 72 6.63 14.53 6.92
N ARG A 73 6.43 15.77 6.46
CA ARG A 73 6.48 16.13 5.03
C ARG A 73 7.88 15.90 4.45
N THR A 74 8.92 16.33 5.16
CA THR A 74 10.32 16.11 4.77
C THR A 74 10.66 14.62 4.73
N ALA A 75 10.19 13.83 5.70
CA ALA A 75 10.45 12.40 5.74
C ALA A 75 9.87 11.67 4.51
N PHE A 76 8.61 11.94 4.19
CA PHE A 76 7.95 11.39 3.01
C PHE A 76 8.67 11.82 1.72
N LEU A 77 8.85 13.12 1.52
CA LEU A 77 9.47 13.65 0.30
C LEU A 77 10.92 13.20 0.13
N SER A 78 11.68 13.03 1.21
CA SER A 78 13.04 12.51 1.15
C SER A 78 13.06 11.05 0.67
N ALA A 79 12.15 10.22 1.16
CA ALA A 79 12.03 8.84 0.68
C ALA A 79 11.60 8.78 -0.79
N VAL A 80 10.63 9.61 -1.21
CA VAL A 80 10.22 9.72 -2.62
C VAL A 80 11.38 10.18 -3.51
N ALA A 81 12.06 11.27 -3.14
CA ALA A 81 13.19 11.80 -3.90
C ALA A 81 14.32 10.76 -4.02
N PHE A 82 14.62 10.03 -2.94
CA PHE A 82 15.59 8.94 -2.98
C PHE A 82 15.18 7.83 -3.95
N LEU A 83 13.92 7.40 -3.94
CA LEU A 83 13.41 6.39 -4.86
C LEU A 83 13.55 6.86 -6.32
N GLU A 84 13.15 8.10 -6.62
CA GLU A 84 13.25 8.67 -7.96
C GLU A 84 14.70 8.77 -8.46
N LEU A 85 15.64 9.20 -7.59
CA LEU A 85 17.07 9.21 -7.90
C LEU A 85 17.62 7.83 -8.28
N ASN A 86 16.96 6.76 -7.83
CA ASN A 86 17.33 5.37 -8.11
C ASN A 86 16.45 4.73 -9.19
N GLY A 87 15.70 5.53 -9.95
CA GLY A 87 14.86 5.05 -11.05
C GLY A 87 13.54 4.41 -10.62
N VAL A 88 13.19 4.50 -9.34
CA VAL A 88 11.93 3.99 -8.78
C VAL A 88 10.94 5.15 -8.67
N VAL A 89 10.07 5.30 -9.66
CA VAL A 89 9.07 6.36 -9.67
C VAL A 89 7.75 5.86 -9.11
N LEU A 90 7.26 6.47 -8.04
CA LEU A 90 5.98 6.13 -7.42
C LEU A 90 4.80 6.42 -8.36
N GLY A 91 3.71 5.66 -8.23
CA GLY A 91 2.43 6.01 -8.82
C GLY A 91 1.84 7.29 -8.19
N VAL A 92 0.67 7.73 -8.68
CA VAL A 92 -0.07 8.82 -8.02
C VAL A 92 -0.42 8.36 -6.61
N VAL A 93 0.14 9.04 -5.60
CA VAL A 93 -0.26 8.89 -4.21
C VAL A 93 -1.22 10.01 -3.90
N GLU A 94 -2.46 9.67 -3.57
CA GLU A 94 -3.44 10.68 -3.15
C GLU A 94 -2.92 11.39 -1.89
N PRO A 95 -3.09 12.73 -1.77
CA PRO A 95 -2.57 13.47 -0.62
C PRO A 95 -3.02 12.90 0.73
N VAL A 96 -4.28 12.46 0.81
CA VAL A 96 -4.84 11.83 2.02
C VAL A 96 -4.16 10.50 2.35
N GLU A 97 -3.80 9.70 1.34
CA GLU A 97 -3.11 8.44 1.54
C GLU A 97 -1.68 8.69 2.06
N ALA A 98 -0.94 9.60 1.41
CA ALA A 98 0.39 9.99 1.85
C ALA A 98 0.37 10.51 3.29
N GLU A 99 -0.61 11.34 3.63
CA GLU A 99 -0.78 11.90 4.98
C GLU A 99 -1.07 10.82 6.02
N VAL A 100 -2.11 10.00 5.82
CA VAL A 100 -2.50 8.93 6.76
C VAL A 100 -1.34 7.96 6.98
N PHE A 101 -0.70 7.53 5.89
CA PHE A 101 0.41 6.60 5.97
C PHE A 101 1.61 7.22 6.71
N THR A 102 1.96 8.47 6.41
CA THR A 102 3.05 9.17 7.10
C THR A 102 2.75 9.41 8.57
N LEU A 103 1.50 9.70 8.94
CA LEU A 103 1.06 9.82 10.32
C LEU A 103 1.18 8.49 11.06
N ALA A 104 0.79 7.37 10.44
CA ALA A 104 0.92 6.04 11.03
C ALA A 104 2.38 5.65 11.27
N VAL A 105 3.28 5.97 10.33
CA VAL A 105 4.74 5.80 10.51
C VAL A 105 5.25 6.67 11.65
N ALA A 106 4.88 7.96 11.68
CA ALA A 106 5.32 8.89 12.73
C ALA A 106 4.83 8.49 14.13
N ALA A 107 3.66 7.86 14.21
CA ALA A 107 3.11 7.31 15.45
C ALA A 107 3.76 5.97 15.88
N GLY A 108 4.63 5.38 15.05
CA GLY A 108 5.24 4.08 15.31
C GLY A 108 4.30 2.89 15.10
N ALA A 109 3.16 3.09 14.44
CA ALA A 109 2.17 2.04 14.18
C ALA A 109 2.54 1.13 12.98
N VAL A 110 3.58 1.50 12.22
CA VAL A 110 4.01 0.78 11.02
C VAL A 110 5.51 0.52 11.11
N GLU A 111 5.89 -0.76 11.07
CA GLU A 111 7.29 -1.15 11.07
C GLU A 111 8.01 -0.78 9.78
N THR A 112 9.35 -0.62 9.83
CA THR A 112 10.15 -0.22 8.67
C THR A 112 9.99 -1.17 7.47
N SER A 113 9.95 -2.48 7.70
CA SER A 113 9.70 -3.50 6.65
C SER A 113 8.41 -3.23 5.90
N ARG A 114 7.36 -2.86 6.65
CA ARG A 114 6.05 -2.58 6.09
C ARG A 114 6.00 -1.28 5.29
N VAL A 115 6.83 -0.31 5.66
CA VAL A 115 7.01 0.89 4.85
C VAL A 115 7.66 0.59 3.50
N ALA A 116 8.62 -0.32 3.46
CA ALA A 116 9.26 -0.74 2.21
C ALA A 116 8.26 -1.41 1.27
N GLU A 117 7.42 -2.29 1.83
CA GLU A 117 6.34 -2.93 1.08
C GLU A 117 5.36 -1.90 0.54
N TRP A 118 4.94 -0.90 1.32
CA TRP A 118 4.04 0.14 0.84
C TRP A 118 4.64 0.94 -0.31
N PHE A 119 5.91 1.35 -0.26
CA PHE A 119 6.56 2.05 -1.39
C PHE A 119 6.62 1.17 -2.64
N ARG A 120 6.95 -0.12 -2.49
CA ARG A 120 6.93 -1.10 -3.58
C ARG A 120 5.53 -1.17 -4.19
N SER A 121 4.53 -1.23 -3.33
CA SER A 121 3.11 -1.22 -3.69
C SER A 121 2.69 0.00 -4.50
N VAL A 122 3.10 1.20 -4.05
CA VAL A 122 2.75 2.46 -4.71
C VAL A 122 3.42 2.55 -6.07
N HIS A 123 4.70 2.14 -6.13
CA HIS A 123 5.46 2.07 -7.37
C HIS A 123 4.78 1.15 -8.38
N GLU A 124 4.33 -0.02 -7.92
CA GLU A 124 3.58 -0.97 -8.73
C GLU A 124 2.17 -0.44 -9.09
N ARG A 125 1.51 0.32 -8.19
CA ARG A 125 0.19 0.96 -8.35
C ARG A 125 0.15 2.07 -9.39
N ARG A 126 1.27 2.42 -10.04
CA ARG A 126 1.33 3.23 -11.27
C ARG A 126 0.44 2.68 -12.41
N GLN A 127 -0.30 1.58 -12.16
CA GLN A 127 -1.26 0.92 -13.02
C GLN A 127 -2.75 0.99 -12.66
N ARG A 128 -3.24 1.58 -11.54
CA ARG A 128 -4.68 1.98 -11.30
C ARG A 128 -4.93 2.47 -9.85
N GLY A 129 -5.71 3.54 -9.74
CA GLY A 129 -6.55 3.87 -8.58
C GLY A 129 -7.92 3.19 -8.70
N SER A 130 -8.56 2.89 -7.57
CA SER A 130 -9.48 1.74 -7.53
C SER A 130 -10.77 1.88 -6.72
N ALA A 131 -11.07 3.00 -6.07
CA ALA A 131 -12.39 3.22 -5.45
C ALA A 131 -13.23 4.13 -6.34
N VAL A 132 -14.48 3.75 -6.61
CA VAL A 132 -15.43 4.56 -7.41
C VAL A 132 -16.65 5.03 -6.60
N ASP A 133 -16.93 4.40 -5.45
CA ASP A 133 -17.99 4.82 -4.53
C ASP A 133 -17.39 5.62 -3.36
N PRO A 134 -17.92 6.80 -3.01
CA PRO A 134 -17.39 7.64 -1.94
C PRO A 134 -17.51 7.04 -0.53
N ARG A 135 -18.31 5.99 -0.35
CA ARG A 135 -18.35 5.21 0.90
C ARG A 135 -17.08 4.40 1.12
N ILE A 136 -16.33 4.12 0.05
CA ILE A 136 -15.10 3.34 0.13
C ILE A 136 -13.94 4.29 0.41
N GLU A 137 -13.42 4.25 1.64
CA GLU A 137 -12.28 5.08 2.03
C GLU A 137 -11.01 4.67 1.29
N TYR A 138 -10.78 3.36 1.18
CA TYR A 138 -9.68 2.80 0.42
C TYR A 138 -9.97 1.37 -0.03
N LEU A 139 -9.27 0.96 -1.10
CA LEU A 139 -9.17 -0.41 -1.58
C LEU A 139 -7.71 -0.70 -1.92
N MET A 140 -7.23 -1.88 -1.53
CA MET A 140 -5.88 -2.33 -1.84
C MET A 140 -5.82 -3.85 -2.01
N LEU A 141 -4.86 -4.31 -2.81
CA LEU A 141 -4.53 -5.73 -2.89
C LEU A 141 -3.44 -6.07 -1.87
N VAL A 142 -3.54 -7.24 -1.26
CA VAL A 142 -2.58 -7.73 -0.28
C VAL A 142 -2.11 -9.12 -0.71
N GLY A 143 -0.80 -9.38 -0.57
CA GLY A 143 -0.18 -10.63 -0.96
C GLY A 143 -0.58 -11.80 -0.08
N HIS A 144 -0.63 -11.58 1.24
CA HIS A 144 -1.03 -12.57 2.23
C HIS A 144 -1.59 -11.91 3.49
N VAL A 145 -2.45 -12.61 4.21
CA VAL A 145 -3.07 -12.15 5.46
C VAL A 145 -2.99 -13.29 6.47
N GLU A 146 -2.45 -13.01 7.66
CA GLU A 146 -2.45 -13.92 8.80
C GLU A 146 -3.33 -13.36 9.92
N GLU A 147 -4.21 -14.19 10.45
CA GLU A 147 -5.09 -13.83 11.56
C GLU A 147 -4.57 -14.41 12.88
N HIS A 148 -4.45 -13.54 13.88
CA HIS A 148 -4.00 -13.86 15.24
C HIS A 148 -5.03 -13.36 16.26
N GLY A 149 -6.14 -14.09 16.38
CA GLY A 149 -7.24 -13.72 17.27
C GLY A 149 -7.93 -12.43 16.80
N PHE A 150 -7.75 -11.32 17.53
CA PHE A 150 -8.30 -10.00 17.17
C PHE A 150 -7.34 -9.14 16.34
N LEU A 151 -6.10 -9.59 16.14
CA LEU A 151 -5.11 -8.91 15.32
C LEU A 151 -5.04 -9.57 13.95
N THR A 152 -4.81 -8.77 12.92
CA THR A 152 -4.58 -9.28 11.58
C THR A 152 -3.31 -8.66 11.02
N ASP A 153 -2.34 -9.52 10.70
CA ASP A 153 -1.12 -9.14 10.02
C ASP A 153 -1.31 -9.27 8.52
N TRP A 154 -0.91 -8.24 7.82
CA TRP A 154 -1.08 -8.12 6.38
C TRP A 154 0.32 -8.13 5.78
N TYR A 155 0.56 -8.84 4.68
CA TYR A 155 1.87 -8.99 4.04
C TYR A 155 1.79 -8.63 2.55
N GLY A 156 2.73 -7.83 2.06
CA GLY A 156 2.70 -7.35 0.68
C GLY A 156 1.45 -6.51 0.39
N VAL A 157 1.21 -5.45 1.18
CA VAL A 157 0.15 -4.47 0.89
C VAL A 157 0.43 -3.73 -0.40
N GLY A 158 -0.65 -3.44 -1.13
CA GLY A 158 -0.75 -2.70 -2.39
C GLY A 158 -0.05 -3.36 -3.58
N ILE A 159 0.15 -4.68 -3.57
CA ILE A 159 0.74 -5.41 -4.69
C ILE A 159 0.02 -5.05 -5.99
N ALA A 160 0.77 -4.75 -7.06
CA ALA A 160 0.18 -4.59 -8.39
C ALA A 160 0.65 -5.66 -9.38
N GLY A 161 1.39 -6.67 -8.91
CA GLY A 161 1.69 -7.83 -9.71
C GLY A 161 2.03 -9.10 -8.93
N LYS A 162 1.94 -10.22 -9.64
CA LYS A 162 2.36 -11.55 -9.18
C LYS A 162 3.19 -12.25 -10.26
N VAL A 163 4.20 -12.98 -9.83
CA VAL A 163 5.11 -13.71 -10.71
C VAL A 163 4.88 -15.21 -10.56
N VAL A 164 4.69 -15.89 -11.68
CA VAL A 164 4.47 -17.34 -11.77
C VAL A 164 5.72 -18.00 -12.35
N ASP A 165 6.31 -18.98 -11.67
CA ASP A 165 7.37 -19.82 -12.26
C ASP A 165 6.74 -21.02 -13.01
N PRO A 166 6.80 -21.07 -14.35
CA PRO A 166 6.23 -22.17 -15.12
C PRO A 166 6.98 -23.50 -14.97
N ARG A 167 8.18 -23.50 -14.37
CA ARG A 167 8.92 -24.74 -14.03
C ARG A 167 8.41 -25.35 -12.73
N GLY A 168 7.93 -24.51 -11.80
CA GLY A 168 7.45 -24.92 -10.48
C GLY A 168 5.95 -25.26 -10.44
N ALA A 169 5.16 -24.78 -11.42
CA ALA A 169 3.72 -25.03 -11.48
C ALA A 169 3.23 -25.21 -12.92
N LYS A 170 2.15 -25.97 -13.10
CA LYS A 170 1.44 -26.11 -14.39
C LYS A 170 0.12 -25.34 -14.33
N PRO A 171 -0.38 -24.78 -15.46
CA PRO A 171 -1.66 -24.10 -15.48
C PRO A 171 -2.82 -25.09 -15.19
N PRO A 172 -3.91 -24.64 -14.54
CA PRO A 172 -4.14 -23.26 -14.08
C PRO A 172 -3.30 -22.90 -12.84
N TYR A 173 -2.70 -21.71 -12.86
CA TYR A 173 -1.98 -21.13 -11.74
C TYR A 173 -2.97 -20.56 -10.72
N ALA A 174 -2.95 -21.09 -9.50
CA ALA A 174 -3.82 -20.63 -8.42
C ALA A 174 -3.14 -19.47 -7.69
N GLU A 175 -3.59 -18.25 -7.98
CA GLU A 175 -2.96 -17.04 -7.44
C GLU A 175 -3.90 -16.37 -6.43
N PRO A 176 -3.82 -16.69 -5.13
CA PRO A 176 -4.68 -16.06 -4.13
C PRO A 176 -4.38 -14.57 -4.05
N VAL A 177 -5.41 -13.74 -4.13
CA VAL A 177 -5.31 -12.29 -4.00
C VAL A 177 -6.26 -11.88 -2.89
N PHE A 178 -5.73 -11.11 -1.94
CA PHE A 178 -6.53 -10.52 -0.88
C PHE A 178 -6.90 -9.10 -1.27
N VAL A 179 -8.16 -8.73 -1.07
CA VAL A 179 -8.65 -7.36 -1.20
C VAL A 179 -8.99 -6.87 0.18
N CYS A 180 -8.38 -5.76 0.56
CA CYS A 180 -8.66 -5.09 1.82
C CYS A 180 -9.22 -3.70 1.55
N GLY A 181 -10.14 -3.27 2.41
CA GLY A 181 -10.76 -1.95 2.29
C GLY A 181 -11.47 -1.52 3.54
N LYS A 182 -12.03 -0.32 3.49
CA LYS A 182 -12.87 0.24 4.55
C LYS A 182 -14.09 0.93 3.96
N ILE A 183 -15.26 0.65 4.53
CA ILE A 183 -16.55 1.17 4.11
C ILE A 183 -17.12 2.05 5.21
N HIS A 184 -17.57 3.24 4.82
CA HIS A 184 -18.40 4.13 5.62
C HIS A 184 -19.87 3.85 5.33
N TRP A 185 -20.59 3.45 6.36
CA TRP A 185 -22.01 3.10 6.27
C TRP A 185 -22.89 4.33 6.46
N ARG A 186 -24.08 4.27 5.86
CA ARG A 186 -25.14 5.27 6.01
C ARG A 186 -26.27 4.71 6.86
N GLU A 187 -27.14 5.60 7.34
CA GLU A 187 -28.33 5.22 8.11
C GLU A 187 -29.23 4.22 7.36
N GLU A 188 -29.33 4.34 6.04
CA GLU A 188 -30.09 3.44 5.17
C GLU A 188 -29.51 2.01 5.10
N ASP A 189 -28.21 1.84 5.34
CA ASP A 189 -27.51 0.55 5.28
C ASP A 189 -27.76 -0.30 6.55
N MET A 190 -28.35 0.26 7.60
CA MET A 190 -28.53 -0.41 8.90
C MET A 190 -29.60 -1.52 8.91
N VAL A 191 -30.44 -1.58 7.88
CA VAL A 191 -31.69 -2.38 7.91
C VAL A 191 -31.45 -3.84 7.52
N TYR A 192 -30.55 -4.08 6.55
CA TYR A 192 -30.34 -5.40 5.96
C TYR A 192 -28.85 -5.72 5.88
N GLY A 193 -28.53 -7.02 5.83
CA GLY A 193 -27.18 -7.45 5.53
C GLY A 193 -26.82 -7.10 4.09
N HIS A 194 -25.54 -6.84 3.85
CA HIS A 194 -25.01 -6.48 2.54
C HIS A 194 -24.16 -7.61 1.97
N VAL A 195 -23.99 -7.64 0.65
CA VAL A 195 -23.08 -8.58 0.00
C VAL A 195 -21.94 -7.84 -0.67
N LEU A 196 -20.72 -8.13 -0.23
CA LEU A 196 -19.52 -7.69 -0.93
C LEU A 196 -19.00 -8.81 -1.83
N ALA A 197 -19.01 -8.55 -3.13
CA ALA A 197 -18.58 -9.48 -4.16
C ALA A 197 -17.29 -8.99 -4.80
N ILE A 198 -16.34 -9.91 -4.96
CA ILE A 198 -15.06 -9.66 -5.62
C ILE A 198 -15.00 -10.52 -6.87
N SER A 199 -14.56 -9.95 -7.99
CA SER A 199 -14.34 -10.68 -9.24
C SER A 199 -13.01 -10.31 -9.86
N VAL A 200 -12.30 -11.31 -10.39
CA VAL A 200 -11.04 -11.14 -11.13
C VAL A 200 -11.33 -11.31 -12.61
N VAL A 201 -11.15 -10.26 -13.39
CA VAL A 201 -11.48 -10.24 -14.82
C VAL A 201 -10.29 -9.74 -15.65
N PRO A 202 -10.23 -10.03 -16.95
CA PRO A 202 -9.25 -9.42 -17.85
C PRO A 202 -9.41 -7.90 -17.85
N ARG A 203 -8.29 -7.15 -17.92
CA ARG A 203 -8.33 -5.69 -18.00
C ARG A 203 -9.08 -5.19 -19.22
N ASP A 204 -8.74 -5.75 -20.37
CA ASP A 204 -9.37 -5.44 -21.64
C ASP A 204 -10.30 -6.60 -22.02
N PRO A 205 -11.62 -6.38 -22.09
CA PRO A 205 -12.55 -7.40 -22.54
C PRO A 205 -12.16 -7.95 -23.91
N GLY A 206 -11.92 -9.26 -24.00
CA GLY A 206 -11.49 -9.93 -25.23
C GLY A 206 -9.98 -10.15 -25.39
N SER A 207 -9.15 -9.57 -24.52
CA SER A 207 -7.69 -9.84 -24.52
C SER A 207 -7.35 -11.27 -24.10
N MET A 208 -8.15 -11.85 -23.20
CA MET A 208 -8.05 -13.24 -22.75
C MET A 208 -9.39 -13.71 -22.16
N ASN A 209 -9.57 -15.03 -22.03
CA ASN A 209 -10.69 -15.57 -21.27
C ASN A 209 -10.55 -15.22 -19.78
N PRO A 210 -11.64 -14.91 -19.07
CA PRO A 210 -11.58 -14.72 -17.62
C PRO A 210 -11.01 -15.93 -16.90
N PRO A 211 -10.23 -15.73 -15.81
CA PRO A 211 -9.78 -16.83 -14.97
C PRO A 211 -10.96 -17.67 -14.47
N ARG A 212 -10.73 -18.96 -14.19
CA ARG A 212 -11.73 -19.80 -13.51
C ARG A 212 -11.72 -19.50 -12.02
N ARG A 213 -12.81 -19.83 -11.29
CA ARG A 213 -12.94 -19.57 -9.83
C ARG A 213 -12.52 -18.15 -9.44
N ASN A 214 -12.88 -17.20 -10.29
CA ASN A 214 -12.41 -15.83 -10.24
C ASN A 214 -13.29 -14.93 -9.38
N ASN A 215 -14.24 -15.47 -8.63
CA ASN A 215 -15.13 -14.68 -7.80
C ASN A 215 -15.23 -15.22 -6.37
N ALA A 216 -15.53 -14.31 -5.46
CA ALA A 216 -15.85 -14.60 -4.07
C ALA A 216 -16.98 -13.66 -3.62
N ARG A 217 -17.86 -14.14 -2.74
CA ARG A 217 -18.97 -13.38 -2.18
C ARG A 217 -18.96 -13.53 -0.67
N HIS A 218 -19.15 -12.42 0.04
CA HIS A 218 -19.16 -12.39 1.49
C HIS A 218 -20.36 -11.61 1.97
N GLU A 219 -21.11 -12.21 2.90
CA GLU A 219 -22.21 -11.56 3.58
C GLU A 219 -21.66 -10.72 4.72
N LEU A 220 -22.04 -9.45 4.73
CA LEU A 220 -21.76 -8.50 5.78
C LEU A 220 -23.02 -8.36 6.63
N ALA A 221 -22.88 -8.55 7.94
CA ALA A 221 -23.96 -8.22 8.86
C ALA A 221 -24.28 -6.71 8.76
N PRO A 222 -25.51 -6.29 9.06
CA PRO A 222 -25.85 -4.89 9.13
C PRO A 222 -24.88 -4.14 10.06
N PRO A 223 -24.48 -2.90 9.71
CA PRO A 223 -23.61 -2.11 10.55
C PRO A 223 -24.25 -1.82 11.91
N VAL A 224 -23.40 -1.54 12.91
CA VAL A 224 -23.83 -1.18 14.27
C VAL A 224 -23.51 0.27 14.56
N ARG A 225 -24.33 0.90 15.41
CA ARG A 225 -24.04 2.25 15.91
C ARG A 225 -22.84 2.18 16.86
N GLY A 226 -21.89 3.09 16.67
CA GLY A 226 -20.72 3.23 17.54
C GLY A 226 -21.00 4.20 18.70
N GLY A 227 -20.29 4.03 19.83
CA GLY A 227 -20.26 5.04 20.89
C GLY A 227 -19.64 6.36 20.39
N HIS A 228 -20.14 7.49 20.91
CA HIS A 228 -19.94 8.85 20.41
C HIS A 228 -18.49 9.38 20.28
N GLU A 229 -17.45 8.62 20.64
CA GLU A 229 -16.06 9.11 20.67
C GLU A 229 -15.30 8.99 19.34
N HIS A 230 -15.80 8.25 18.34
CA HIS A 230 -15.01 7.91 17.14
C HIS A 230 -15.55 8.39 15.79
N HIS A 231 -16.75 9.00 15.69
CA HIS A 231 -17.24 9.51 14.39
C HIS A 231 -18.31 10.62 14.51
N PRO A 232 -18.24 11.71 13.70
CA PRO A 232 -19.23 12.80 13.72
C PRO A 232 -20.65 12.39 13.32
N GLU A 233 -20.80 11.30 12.54
CA GLU A 233 -22.10 10.78 12.07
C GLU A 233 -22.63 9.57 12.87
N GLY A 234 -21.89 9.09 13.89
CA GLY A 234 -22.37 8.05 14.82
C GLY A 234 -22.42 6.60 14.33
N LEU A 235 -22.16 6.33 13.04
CA LEU A 235 -22.03 4.97 12.50
C LEU A 235 -20.57 4.50 12.47
N MET A 236 -20.33 3.25 12.86
CA MET A 236 -18.98 2.68 12.89
C MET A 236 -18.61 2.16 11.50
N PRO A 237 -17.54 2.65 10.86
CA PRO A 237 -17.10 2.11 9.57
C PRO A 237 -16.60 0.67 9.74
N SER A 238 -16.76 -0.14 8.69
CA SER A 238 -16.27 -1.52 8.68
C SER A 238 -15.04 -1.65 7.81
N THR A 239 -13.97 -2.20 8.38
CA THR A 239 -12.87 -2.77 7.61
C THR A 239 -13.27 -4.14 7.11
N PHE A 240 -12.79 -4.49 5.92
CA PHE A 240 -12.99 -5.82 5.36
C PHE A 240 -11.72 -6.34 4.71
N GLN A 241 -11.60 -7.66 4.70
CA GLN A 241 -10.54 -8.39 4.03
C GLN A 241 -11.12 -9.68 3.44
N PHE A 242 -10.87 -9.89 2.16
CA PHE A 242 -11.46 -11.03 1.45
C PHE A 242 -10.48 -11.59 0.45
N GLN A 243 -10.51 -12.91 0.31
CA GLN A 243 -9.66 -13.62 -0.62
C GLN A 243 -10.43 -14.07 -1.84
N VAL A 244 -9.78 -14.00 -3.00
CA VAL A 244 -10.18 -14.72 -4.21
C VAL A 244 -8.97 -15.46 -4.75
N ALA A 245 -9.13 -16.71 -5.18
CA ALA A 245 -8.06 -17.54 -5.73
C ALA A 245 -8.33 -17.87 -7.20
N PRO A 246 -8.21 -16.89 -8.12
CA PRO A 246 -8.39 -17.12 -9.54
C PRO A 246 -7.45 -18.21 -10.05
N GLN A 247 -8.00 -19.08 -10.88
CA GLN A 247 -7.27 -20.09 -11.64
C GLN A 247 -6.91 -19.51 -13.01
N ILE A 248 -5.66 -19.07 -13.13
CA ILE A 248 -5.15 -18.33 -14.28
C ILE A 248 -4.53 -19.32 -15.27
N MET A 249 -5.09 -19.38 -16.48
CA MET A 249 -4.55 -20.24 -17.55
C MET A 249 -3.36 -19.62 -18.27
N VAL A 250 -3.40 -18.30 -18.46
CA VAL A 250 -2.38 -17.52 -19.16
C VAL A 250 -2.15 -16.25 -18.34
N PRO A 251 -0.91 -15.93 -17.93
CA PRO A 251 -0.58 -14.65 -17.31
C PRO A 251 -0.99 -13.47 -18.19
N GLY A 252 -1.39 -12.36 -17.57
CA GLY A 252 -1.89 -11.19 -18.30
C GLY A 252 -2.25 -10.04 -17.37
N ASP A 253 -2.78 -8.99 -17.97
CA ASP A 253 -3.26 -7.81 -17.25
C ASP A 253 -4.70 -8.05 -16.77
N LEU A 254 -4.91 -8.03 -15.46
CA LEU A 254 -6.18 -8.36 -14.80
C LEU A 254 -6.71 -7.18 -13.98
N VAL A 255 -7.99 -7.24 -13.63
CA VAL A 255 -8.70 -6.31 -12.74
C VAL A 255 -9.36 -7.10 -11.63
N VAL A 256 -9.26 -6.63 -10.41
CA VAL A 256 -10.14 -7.04 -9.32
C VAL A 256 -11.28 -6.03 -9.21
N GLU A 257 -12.48 -6.41 -9.61
CA GLU A 257 -13.70 -5.63 -9.39
C GLU A 257 -14.27 -5.92 -8.00
N VAL A 258 -14.62 -4.86 -7.28
CA VAL A 258 -15.28 -4.94 -5.97
C VAL A 258 -16.68 -4.36 -6.12
N ARG A 259 -17.69 -5.13 -5.72
CA ARG A 259 -19.10 -4.75 -5.79
C ARG A 259 -19.77 -4.86 -4.42
N LEU A 260 -20.52 -3.84 -4.04
CA LEU A 260 -21.41 -3.85 -2.88
C LEU A 260 -22.86 -3.94 -3.40
N ASP A 261 -23.59 -4.99 -3.04
CA ASP A 261 -24.96 -5.25 -3.50
C ASP A 261 -25.11 -5.15 -5.03
N SER A 262 -24.14 -5.70 -5.76
CA SER A 262 -24.01 -5.68 -7.22
C SER A 262 -23.55 -4.35 -7.85
N VAL A 263 -23.49 -3.26 -7.08
CA VAL A 263 -22.96 -1.96 -7.55
C VAL A 263 -21.44 -1.98 -7.52
N LEU A 264 -20.78 -1.57 -8.61
CA LEU A 264 -19.31 -1.44 -8.65
C LEU A 264 -18.89 -0.32 -7.71
N VAL A 265 -18.11 -0.67 -6.70
CA VAL A 265 -17.57 0.28 -5.71
C VAL A 265 -16.06 0.44 -5.85
N GLY A 266 -15.39 -0.44 -6.60
CA GLY A 266 -13.99 -0.28 -6.96
C GLY A 266 -13.43 -1.27 -7.97
N SER A 267 -12.23 -0.98 -8.49
CA SER A 267 -11.52 -1.77 -9.49
C SER A 267 -10.00 -1.67 -9.37
N LEU A 268 -9.32 -2.73 -8.91
CA LEU A 268 -7.88 -2.75 -8.65
C LEU A 268 -7.09 -3.40 -9.79
N PRO A 269 -5.97 -2.81 -10.24
CA PRO A 269 -5.05 -3.45 -11.17
C PRO A 269 -4.32 -4.57 -10.53
N PHE A 270 -4.04 -5.60 -11.31
CA PHE A 270 -2.80 -6.30 -11.12
C PHE A 270 -2.39 -7.01 -12.40
N LYS A 271 -1.10 -7.29 -12.50
CA LYS A 271 -0.52 -8.04 -13.60
C LYS A 271 0.01 -9.38 -13.10
N VAL A 272 -0.27 -10.44 -13.84
CA VAL A 272 0.38 -11.73 -13.63
C VAL A 272 1.38 -11.92 -14.75
N THR A 273 2.63 -12.23 -14.41
CA THR A 273 3.71 -12.48 -15.38
C THR A 273 4.40 -13.80 -15.11
N PHE A 274 5.02 -14.39 -16.13
CA PHE A 274 5.97 -15.48 -15.90
C PHE A 274 7.27 -14.93 -15.30
N ALA A 275 7.93 -15.72 -14.46
CA ALA A 275 9.31 -15.49 -14.08
C ALA A 275 10.17 -15.49 -15.34
N THR A 276 10.99 -14.45 -15.54
CA THR A 276 11.96 -14.42 -16.63
C THR A 276 12.97 -15.53 -16.37
N ILE A 277 13.00 -16.52 -17.25
CA ILE A 277 14.01 -17.58 -17.19
C ILE A 277 15.29 -16.98 -17.76
N SER A 278 16.17 -16.51 -16.89
CA SER A 278 17.58 -16.37 -17.25
C SER A 278 18.17 -17.78 -17.35
N ASP A 279 18.71 -18.10 -18.52
CA ASP A 279 19.42 -19.36 -18.81
C ASP A 279 20.56 -19.64 -17.81
#